data_AF-A0A124IHK2-F1
#
_entry.id   AF-A0A124IHK2-F1
#
_cell.length_a   1.000
_cell.length_b   1.000
_cell.length_c   1.000
_cell.angle_alpha   90.00
_cell.angle_beta   90.00
_cell.angle_gamma   90.00
#
_symmetry.space_group_name_H-M   'P 1'
#
loop_
_entity.id
_entity.type
_entity.pdbx_description
1 polymer ?
#
loop_
_entity_poly.entity_id
_entity_poly.type
_entity_poly.pdbx_seq_one_letter_code
_entity_poly.pdbx_strand_id
1 'polypeptide(L)' 'MPLSQTQAIRSCIDMCQGTQNSIRILADTAQNQSVRDELNKAFLTIDDCIKQCQSASSYLS' A
#
# COMPACT_ATOMS: atom_id res chain seq x y z
N MET A 1 14.54 -8.59 18.29
CA MET A 1 15.51 -7.57 17.84
C MET A 1 14.75 -6.56 16.98
N PRO A 2 14.99 -5.25 17.09
CA PRO A 2 14.36 -4.27 16.20
C PRO A 2 14.82 -4.50 14.75
N LEU A 3 13.94 -4.26 13.79
CA LEU A 3 14.29 -4.32 12.36
C LEU A 3 15.33 -3.25 12.04
N SER A 4 16.29 -3.57 11.17
CA SER A 4 17.11 -2.52 10.54
C SER A 4 16.23 -1.60 9.70
N GLN A 5 16.66 -0.35 9.48
CA GLN A 5 15.90 0.62 8.67
C GLN A 5 15.58 0.07 7.28
N THR A 6 16.54 -0.61 6.63
CA THR A 6 16.34 -1.27 5.33
C THR A 6 15.28 -2.38 5.41
N GLN A 7 15.30 -3.21 6.45
CA GLN A 7 14.28 -4.25 6.64
C GLN A 7 12.90 -3.64 6.90
N ALA A 8 12.81 -2.60 7.73
CA ALA A 8 11.56 -1.91 8.02
C ALA A 8 10.94 -1.27 6.76
N ILE A 9 11.76 -0.65 5.90
CA ILE A 9 11.28 -0.06 4.64
C ILE A 9 10.82 -1.12 3.65
N ARG A 10 11.54 -2.25 3.52
CA ARG A 10 11.08 -3.37 2.69
C ARG A 10 9.74 -3.92 3.18
N SER A 11 9.60 -4.13 4.49
CA SER A 11 8.33 -4.55 5.09
C SER A 11 7.21 -3.53 4.87
N CYS A 12 7.51 -2.22 4.85
CA CYS A 12 6.52 -1.21 4.46
C CYS A 12 6.04 -1.41 3.02
N ILE A 13 6.95 -1.59 2.07
CA ILE A 13 6.62 -1.79 0.66
C ILE A 13 5.74 -3.04 0.50
N ASP A 14 6.16 -4.16 1.09
CA ASP A 14 5.41 -5.43 1.02
C ASP A 14 4.01 -5.30 1.62
N MET A 15 3.89 -4.63 2.78
CA MET A 15 2.61 -4.40 3.46
C MET A 15 1.68 -3.52 2.61
N CYS A 16 2.19 -2.41 2.07
CA CYS A 16 1.38 -1.52 1.25
C CYS A 16 0.98 -2.17 -0.09
N GLN A 17 1.86 -2.94 -0.73
CA GLN A 17 1.50 -3.73 -1.92
C GLN A 17 0.43 -4.80 -1.62
N GLY A 18 0.56 -5.53 -0.51
CA GLY A 18 -0.44 -6.52 -0.09
C GLY A 18 -1.80 -5.89 0.22
N THR A 19 -1.79 -4.73 0.87
CA THR A 19 -3.01 -3.96 1.16
C THR A 19 -3.65 -3.44 -0.12
N GLN A 20 -2.86 -2.89 -1.04
CA GLN A 20 -3.33 -2.39 -2.33
C GLN A 20 -4.04 -3.49 -3.14
N ASN A 21 -3.46 -4.69 -3.20
CA ASN A 21 -4.06 -5.82 -3.90
C ASN A 21 -5.37 -6.28 -3.23
N SER A 22 -5.41 -6.28 -1.89
CA SER A 22 -6.62 -6.63 -1.14
C SER A 22 -7.76 -5.64 -1.41
N ILE A 23 -7.46 -4.33 -1.41
CA ILE A 23 -8.44 -3.28 -1.75
C ILE A 23 -8.96 -3.45 -3.16
N ARG A 24 -8.09 -3.77 -4.13
CA ARG A 24 -8.50 -4.00 -5.52
C ARG A 24 -9.49 -5.16 -5.64
N ILE A 25 -9.20 -6.30 -5.00
CA ILE A 25 -10.10 -7.46 -4.97
C ILE A 25 -11.46 -7.10 -4.34
N LEU A 26 -11.46 -6.33 -3.25
CA LEU A 26 -12.69 -5.86 -2.62
C LEU A 26 -13.47 -4.90 -3.54
N ALA A 27 -12.79 -4.01 -4.25
CA ALA A 27 -13.42 -3.07 -5.17
C ALA A 27 -14.05 -3.77 -6.38
N ASP A 28 -13.38 -4.81 -6.90
CA ASP A 28 -13.87 -5.62 -8.03
C ASP A 28 -15.10 -6.46 -7.67
N THR A 29 -15.19 -6.88 -6.40
CA THR A 29 -16.31 -7.70 -5.89
C THR A 29 -17.46 -6.86 -5.29
N ALA A 30 -17.22 -5.58 -5.01
CA ALA A 30 -18.22 -4.69 -4.45
C ALA A 30 -19.33 -4.37 -5.47
N GLN A 31 -20.56 -4.81 -5.16
CA GLN A 31 -21.75 -4.47 -5.96
C GLN A 31 -22.28 -3.06 -5.69
N ASN A 32 -21.93 -2.48 -4.54
CA ASN A 32 -22.34 -1.14 -4.15
C ASN A 32 -21.34 -0.10 -4.69
N GLN A 33 -21.84 0.81 -5.55
CA GLN A 33 -21.03 1.88 -6.16
C GLN A 33 -20.30 2.74 -5.12
N SER A 34 -20.97 3.15 -4.05
CA SER A 34 -20.36 4.01 -3.03
C SER A 34 -19.24 3.29 -2.28
N VAL A 35 -19.39 1.99 -2.03
CA VAL A 35 -18.33 1.18 -1.42
C VAL A 35 -17.14 1.07 -2.36
N ARG A 36 -17.40 0.82 -3.65
CA ARG A 36 -16.34 0.78 -4.68
C ARG A 36 -15.60 2.10 -4.80
N ASP A 37 -16.29 3.23 -4.74
CA ASP A 37 -15.67 4.55 -4.81
C ASP A 37 -14.77 4.84 -3.60
N GLU A 38 -15.19 4.46 -2.39
CA GLU A 38 -14.35 4.56 -1.19
C GLU A 38 -13.14 3.62 -1.25
N LEU A 39 -13.30 2.40 -1.74
CA LEU A 39 -12.18 1.48 -1.96
C LEU A 39 -11.20 2.01 -3.01
N ASN A 40 -11.68 2.64 -4.08
CA ASN A 40 -10.82 3.28 -5.07
C ASN A 40 -10.03 4.46 -4.48
N LYS A 41 -10.63 5.26 -3.59
CA LYS A 41 -9.89 6.30 -2.85
C LYS A 41 -8.81 5.70 -1.96
N ALA A 42 -9.15 4.65 -1.21
CA ALA A 42 -8.19 3.94 -0.37
C ALA A 42 -7.04 3.34 -1.20
N PHE A 43 -7.33 2.82 -2.39
CA PHE A 43 -6.31 2.31 -3.32
C PHE A 43 -5.29 3.39 -3.68
N LEU A 44 -5.74 4.60 -3.99
CA LEU A 44 -4.87 5.74 -4.31
C LEU A 44 -4.01 6.15 -3.10
N THR A 45 -4.59 6.16 -1.90
CA THR A 45 -3.83 6.44 -0.66
C THR A 45 -2.73 5.41 -0.39
N ILE A 46 -2.99 4.13 -0.66
CA ILE A 46 -1.98 3.08 -0.49
C ILE A 46 -0.90 3.16 -1.58
N ASP A 47 -1.24 3.59 -2.79
CA ASP A 47 -0.23 3.87 -3.83
C ASP A 47 0.78 4.93 -3.38
N ASP A 48 0.30 5.98 -2.70
CA ASP A 48 1.18 7.00 -2.11
C ASP A 48 2.04 6.44 -0.97
N CYS A 49 1.54 5.50 -0.16
CA CYS A 49 2.37 4.77 0.82
C CYS A 49 3.55 4.07 0.14
N ILE A 50 3.28 3.33 -0.95
CA ILE A 50 4.33 2.58 -1.67
C ILE A 50 5.40 3.55 -2.18
N LYS A 51 4.99 4.66 -2.79
CA LYS A 51 5.92 5.70 -3.29
C LYS A 51 6.78 6.29 -2.17
N GLN A 52 6.18 6.59 -1.01
CA GLN A 52 6.92 7.12 0.13
C GLN A 52 7.96 6.12 0.66
N CYS A 53 7.59 4.84 0.76
CA CYS A 53 8.53 3.80 1.22
C CYS A 53 9.62 3.48 0.18
N GLN A 54 9.30 3.52 -1.12
CA GLN A 54 10.31 3.43 -2.19
C GLN A 54 11.27 4.62 -2.17
N SER A 55 10.74 5.84 -2.00
CA SER A 55 11.55 7.05 -1.83
C SER A 55 12.50 6.91 -0.64
N ALA A 56 11.99 6.51 0.53
CA ALA A 56 12.82 6.23 1.71
C ALA A 56 13.89 5.17 1.45
N SER A 57 13.58 4.11 0.69
CA SER A 57 14.56 3.09 0.30
C SER A 57 15.70 3.67 -0.56
N SER A 58 15.40 4.62 -1.44
CA SER A 58 16.41 5.24 -2.31
C SER A 58 17.42 6.10 -1.54
N TYR A 59 17.04 6.68 -0.40
CA TYR A 59 17.95 7.42 0.49
C TYR A 59 18.88 6.51 1.33
N LEU A 60 18.61 5.20 1.36
CA LEU A 60 19.45 4.20 2.04
C LEU A 60 20.38 3.45 1.09
N SER A 61 20.33 3.77 -0.21
CA SER A 61 21.13 3.15 -1.29
C SER A 61 22.41 3.93 -1.54
#